data_AF-A0A537GI07-F1
#
_entry.id   AF-A0A537GI07-F1
#
_cell.length_a   1.000
_cell.length_b   1.000
_cell.length_c   1.000
_cell.angle_alpha   90.00
_cell.angle_beta   90.00
_cell.angle_gamma   90.00
#
_symmetry.space_group_name_H-M   'P 1'
#
loop_
_entity.id
_entity.type
_entity.pdbx_description
1 polymer ?
#
loop_
_entity_poly.entity_id
_entity_poly.type
_entity_poly.pdbx_seq_one_letter_code
_entity_poly.pdbx_strand_id
1 'polypeptide(L)'
;MARKIMMEKAITNAEAKGVLEKVKEEELGEFQRRTLDFTRRFSKIPADRAAKLVEELSSELQLDRNDAIQIVNTLPQSVEELRAVLTVKGRFVSTEQLSGILAIMKRYV
;
A
#
# COMPACT_ATOMS: atom_id res chain seq x y z
N MET A 1 -12.77 -2.84 -23.96
CA MET A 1 -12.97 -2.27 -22.60
C MET A 1 -14.41 -2.53 -22.18
N ALA A 2 -14.65 -3.00 -20.95
CA ALA A 2 -15.98 -3.34 -20.45
C ALA A 2 -16.89 -2.11 -20.41
N ARG A 3 -18.16 -2.27 -20.76
CA ARG A 3 -19.11 -1.16 -20.99
C ARG A 3 -19.53 -0.38 -19.74
N LYS A 4 -19.13 -0.79 -18.53
CA LYS A 4 -19.26 -0.02 -17.28
C LYS A 4 -18.39 -0.65 -16.19
N ILE A 5 -17.57 0.13 -15.50
CA ILE A 5 -16.83 -0.33 -14.30
C ILE A 5 -17.82 -0.30 -13.13
N MET A 6 -18.06 -1.44 -12.50
CA MET A 6 -18.98 -1.54 -11.35
C MET A 6 -18.29 -1.24 -10.02
N MET A 7 -17.03 -1.65 -9.88
CA MET A 7 -16.24 -1.45 -8.69
C MET A 7 -14.76 -1.44 -9.07
N GLU A 8 -14.01 -0.50 -8.51
CA GLU A 8 -12.56 -0.40 -8.64
C GLU A 8 -11.99 -0.27 -7.24
N LYS A 9 -10.94 -1.04 -6.95
CA LYS A 9 -10.27 -1.03 -5.65
C LYS A 9 -8.76 -0.98 -5.88
N ALA A 10 -8.13 0.10 -5.41
CA ALA A 10 -6.68 0.18 -5.36
C ALA A 10 -6.15 -0.83 -4.32
N ILE A 11 -5.06 -1.51 -4.69
CA ILE A 11 -4.38 -2.53 -3.89
C ILE A 11 -2.92 -2.15 -3.64
N THR A 12 -2.35 -2.70 -2.57
CA THR A 12 -0.93 -2.55 -2.22
C THR A 12 -0.03 -3.41 -3.09
N ASN A 13 1.29 -3.14 -3.08
CA ASN A 13 2.28 -3.98 -3.74
C ASN A 13 2.29 -5.40 -3.18
N ALA A 14 2.01 -5.55 -1.88
CA ALA A 14 1.91 -6.85 -1.22
C ALA A 14 0.67 -7.64 -1.67
N GLU A 15 -0.49 -6.99 -1.80
CA GLU A 15 -1.69 -7.61 -2.37
C GLU A 15 -1.49 -7.95 -3.85
N ALA A 16 -0.86 -7.06 -4.63
CA ALA A 16 -0.53 -7.32 -6.03
C ALA A 16 0.40 -8.53 -6.18
N LYS A 17 1.41 -8.68 -5.31
CA LYS A 17 2.24 -9.88 -5.22
C LYS A 17 1.39 -11.12 -5.02
N GLY A 18 0.50 -11.12 -4.04
CA GLY A 18 -0.38 -12.25 -3.73
C GLY A 18 -1.36 -12.61 -4.86
N VAL A 19 -1.74 -11.65 -5.71
CA VAL A 19 -2.55 -11.92 -6.92
C VAL A 19 -1.70 -12.55 -8.02
N LEU A 20 -0.51 -12.01 -8.27
CA LEU A 20 0.38 -12.49 -9.32
C LEU A 20 0.97 -13.88 -9.01
N GLU A 21 1.20 -14.19 -7.73
CA GLU A 21 1.71 -15.50 -7.30
C GLU A 21 0.68 -16.64 -7.39
N LYS A 22 -0.61 -16.33 -7.58
CA LYS A 22 -1.66 -17.36 -7.81
C LYS A 22 -1.61 -17.94 -9.22
N VAL A 23 -1.01 -17.23 -10.17
CA VAL A 23 -0.87 -17.66 -11.55
C VAL A 23 0.51 -18.30 -11.72
N LYS A 24 0.60 -19.39 -12.49
CA LYS A 24 1.90 -20.00 -12.76
C LYS A 24 2.77 -19.03 -13.55
N GLU A 25 4.04 -18.91 -13.18
CA GLU A 25 4.94 -17.94 -13.79
C GLU A 25 5.09 -18.14 -15.31
N GLU A 26 4.97 -19.38 -15.77
CA GLU A 26 4.95 -19.78 -17.19
C GLU A 26 3.78 -19.17 -17.97
N GLU A 27 2.62 -19.00 -17.32
CA GLU A 27 1.39 -18.44 -17.90
C GLU A 27 1.36 -16.91 -17.87
N LEU A 28 2.27 -16.28 -17.08
CA LEU A 28 2.38 -14.83 -17.01
C LEU A 28 3.08 -14.27 -18.27
N GLY A 29 2.50 -13.20 -18.82
CA GLY A 29 3.13 -12.42 -19.87
C GLY A 29 4.38 -11.69 -19.39
N GLU A 30 5.22 -11.23 -20.32
CA GLU A 30 6.51 -10.59 -20.00
C GLU A 30 6.39 -9.43 -19.00
N PHE A 31 5.44 -8.51 -19.22
CA PHE A 31 5.19 -7.40 -18.31
C PHE A 31 4.71 -7.86 -16.93
N GLN A 32 3.89 -8.90 -16.87
CA GLN A 32 3.39 -9.43 -15.59
C GLN A 32 4.52 -10.11 -14.80
N ARG A 33 5.44 -10.81 -15.46
CA ARG A 33 6.65 -11.37 -14.81
C ARG A 33 7.54 -10.27 -14.25
N ARG A 34 7.78 -9.19 -14.99
CA ARG A 34 8.54 -8.03 -14.50
C ARG A 34 7.87 -7.39 -13.28
N THR A 35 6.55 -7.25 -13.31
CA THR A 35 5.77 -6.75 -12.17
C THR A 35 5.83 -7.71 -10.97
N LEU A 36 5.81 -9.02 -11.21
CA LEU A 36 5.97 -10.02 -10.14
C LEU A 36 7.36 -9.91 -9.49
N ASP A 37 8.43 -9.79 -10.27
CA ASP A 37 9.78 -9.57 -9.73
C ASP A 37 9.87 -8.26 -8.92
N PHE A 38 9.28 -7.17 -9.42
CA PHE A 38 9.18 -5.91 -8.67
C PHE A 38 8.43 -6.10 -7.35
N THR A 39 7.24 -6.69 -7.38
CA THR A 39 6.43 -6.88 -6.16
C THR A 39 7.09 -7.84 -5.17
N ARG A 40 7.85 -8.84 -5.64
CA ARG A 40 8.68 -9.72 -4.78
C ARG A 40 9.77 -8.94 -4.04
N ARG A 41 10.43 -7.97 -4.70
CA ARG A 41 11.51 -7.15 -4.12
C ARG A 41 11.01 -6.04 -3.19
N PHE A 42 9.87 -5.43 -3.53
CA PHE A 42 9.36 -4.22 -2.84
C PHE A 42 8.18 -4.49 -1.91
N SER A 43 7.66 -5.72 -1.82
CA SER A 43 6.69 -6.12 -0.80
C SER A 43 7.41 -6.31 0.53
N LYS A 44 7.21 -5.34 1.44
CA LYS A 44 7.86 -5.33 2.76
C LYS A 44 7.13 -6.16 3.82
N ILE A 45 5.83 -6.38 3.65
CA ILE A 45 4.98 -7.15 4.56
C ILE A 45 4.05 -8.10 3.79
N PRO A 46 3.53 -9.17 4.42
CA PRO A 46 2.58 -10.09 3.80
C PRO A 46 1.27 -9.40 3.37
N ALA A 47 0.63 -9.91 2.31
CA ALA A 47 -0.60 -9.35 1.74
C ALA A 47 -1.72 -9.17 2.78
N ASP A 48 -1.95 -10.16 3.65
CA ASP A 48 -3.00 -10.10 4.66
C ASP A 48 -2.78 -8.98 5.69
N ARG A 49 -1.51 -8.75 6.07
CA ARG A 49 -1.14 -7.66 6.98
C ARG A 49 -1.24 -6.32 6.28
N ALA A 50 -0.80 -6.24 5.03
CA ALA A 50 -0.89 -5.02 4.23
C ALA A 50 -2.35 -4.56 4.05
N ALA A 51 -3.25 -5.49 3.71
CA ALA A 51 -4.67 -5.19 3.57
C ALA A 51 -5.26 -4.65 4.88
N LYS A 52 -4.99 -5.31 6.01
CA LYS A 52 -5.46 -4.86 7.34
C LYS A 52 -4.91 -3.49 7.72
N LEU A 53 -3.62 -3.26 7.51
CA LEU A 53 -2.98 -1.98 7.82
C LEU A 53 -3.57 -0.84 6.98
N VAL A 54 -3.90 -1.07 5.70
CA VAL A 54 -4.59 -0.07 4.87
C VAL A 54 -5.98 0.26 5.43
N GLU A 55 -6.78 -0.75 5.80
CA GLU A 55 -8.11 -0.51 6.37
C GLU A 55 -8.04 0.24 7.71
N GLU A 56 -7.07 -0.10 8.57
CA GLU A 56 -6.88 0.54 9.87
C GLU A 56 -6.43 2.00 9.72
N LEU A 57 -5.47 2.28 8.82
CA LEU A 57 -5.03 3.64 8.51
C LEU A 57 -6.16 4.49 7.90
N SER A 58 -6.98 3.92 7.00
CA SER A 58 -8.10 4.64 6.41
C SER A 58 -9.25 4.87 7.39
N SER A 59 -9.50 3.95 8.33
CA SER A 59 -10.61 4.07 9.29
C SER A 59 -10.26 4.92 10.52
N GLU A 60 -9.11 4.68 11.17
CA GLU A 60 -8.72 5.39 12.40
C GLU A 60 -8.25 6.82 12.13
N LEU A 61 -7.56 7.04 11.00
CA LEU A 61 -6.92 8.32 10.70
C LEU A 61 -7.58 9.07 9.54
N GLN A 62 -8.70 8.55 9.01
CA GLN A 62 -9.46 9.13 7.89
C GLN A 62 -8.57 9.43 6.67
N LEU A 63 -7.51 8.64 6.46
CA LEU A 63 -6.61 8.78 5.33
C LEU A 63 -7.27 8.27 4.06
N ASP A 64 -7.04 8.99 2.95
CA ASP A 64 -7.41 8.50 1.64
C ASP A 64 -6.77 7.13 1.41
N ARG A 65 -7.53 6.19 0.84
CA ARG A 65 -7.06 4.82 0.64
C ARG A 65 -5.75 4.79 -0.15
N ASN A 66 -5.56 5.69 -1.11
CA ASN A 66 -4.33 5.74 -1.89
C ASN A 66 -3.14 6.20 -1.04
N ASP A 67 -3.35 7.11 -0.09
CA ASP A 67 -2.30 7.58 0.82
C ASP A 67 -1.93 6.45 1.80
N ALA A 68 -2.94 5.76 2.35
CA ALA A 68 -2.73 4.57 3.17
C ALA A 68 -1.93 3.49 2.41
N ILE A 69 -2.28 3.21 1.15
CA ILE A 69 -1.53 2.27 0.30
C ILE A 69 -0.07 2.72 0.11
N GLN A 70 0.18 4.01 -0.14
CA GLN A 70 1.56 4.51 -0.29
C GLN A 70 2.37 4.39 1.00
N ILE A 71 1.76 4.66 2.16
CA ILE A 71 2.39 4.44 3.47
C ILE A 71 2.73 2.96 3.65
N VAL A 72 1.80 2.06 3.33
CA VAL A 72 2.04 0.60 3.45
C VAL A 72 3.11 0.09 2.49
N ASN A 73 3.19 0.65 1.28
CA ASN A 73 4.22 0.28 0.31
C ASN A 73 5.61 0.81 0.72
N THR A 74 5.67 2.00 1.30
CA THR A 74 6.94 2.66 1.66
C THR A 74 7.41 2.33 3.08
N LEU A 75 6.53 1.89 3.99
CA LEU A 75 6.78 1.66 5.42
C LEU A 75 7.78 2.65 6.04
N PRO A 76 7.43 3.95 6.08
CA PRO A 76 8.29 4.96 6.69
C PRO A 76 8.53 4.69 8.18
N GLN A 77 9.75 4.97 8.63
CA GLN A 77 10.18 4.75 10.01
C GLN A 77 10.21 6.03 10.84
N SER A 78 10.19 7.19 10.18
CA SER A 78 10.28 8.52 10.80
C SER A 78 9.15 9.44 10.37
N VAL A 79 8.93 10.50 11.14
CA VAL A 79 7.93 11.53 10.83
C VAL A 79 8.33 12.28 9.55
N GLU A 80 9.63 12.45 9.33
CA GLU A 80 10.22 13.09 8.16
C GLU A 80 9.94 12.28 6.89
N GLU A 81 10.10 10.96 6.92
CA GLU A 81 9.75 10.09 5.81
C GLU A 81 8.26 10.10 5.52
N LEU A 82 7.41 10.06 6.56
CA LEU A 82 5.96 10.19 6.40
C LEU A 82 5.56 11.52 5.76
N ARG A 83 6.20 12.63 6.16
CA ARG A 83 5.99 13.92 5.51
C ARG A 83 6.38 13.84 4.04
N ALA A 84 7.52 13.27 3.70
CA ALA A 84 7.92 13.13 2.30
C ALA A 84 6.89 12.34 1.46
N VAL A 85 6.30 11.29 2.03
CA VAL A 85 5.25 10.48 1.38
C VAL A 85 3.93 11.25 1.20
N LEU A 86 3.54 12.07 2.18
CA LEU A 86 2.23 12.74 2.22
C LEU A 86 2.23 14.17 1.63
N THR A 87 3.38 14.85 1.58
CA THR A 87 3.49 16.27 1.18
C THR A 87 3.12 16.51 -0.28
N VAL A 88 3.19 15.49 -1.14
CA VAL A 88 2.93 15.61 -2.59
C VAL A 88 1.49 16.05 -2.89
N LYS A 89 0.54 15.93 -1.93
CA LYS A 89 -0.87 16.25 -2.15
C LYS A 89 -1.38 17.56 -1.53
N GLY A 90 -0.50 18.42 -1.01
CA GLY A 90 -0.90 19.74 -0.48
C GLY A 90 -1.81 19.69 0.76
N ARG A 91 -1.90 18.54 1.43
CA ARG A 91 -2.63 18.36 2.69
C ARG A 91 -1.69 18.57 3.86
N PHE A 92 -2.06 19.45 4.77
CA PHE A 92 -1.36 19.59 6.05
C PHE A 92 -1.75 18.42 6.96
N VAL A 93 -0.79 17.54 7.25
CA VAL A 93 -0.97 16.45 8.21
C VAL A 93 -0.33 16.87 9.52
N SER A 94 -1.11 16.90 10.60
CA SER A 94 -0.62 17.31 11.92
C SER A 94 0.43 16.33 12.45
N THR A 95 1.33 16.81 13.30
CA THR A 95 2.33 15.94 13.95
C THR A 95 1.68 14.83 14.79
N GLU A 96 0.51 15.09 15.37
CA GLU A 96 -0.28 14.10 16.11
C GLU A 96 -0.77 12.97 15.18
N GLN A 97 -1.32 13.30 14.02
CA GLN A 97 -1.72 12.31 13.03
C GLN A 97 -0.52 11.50 12.53
N LEU A 98 0.61 12.15 12.23
CA LEU A 98 1.84 11.46 11.79
C LEU A 98 2.35 10.48 12.87
N SER A 99 2.29 10.89 14.13
CA SER A 99 2.66 10.04 15.27
C SER A 99 1.69 8.85 15.42
N GLY A 100 0.39 9.09 15.18
CA GLY A 100 -0.63 8.05 15.11
C GLY A 100 -0.33 7.03 14.02
N ILE A 101 0.03 7.47 12.81
CA ILE A 101 0.41 6.58 11.70
C ILE A 101 1.57 5.67 12.12
N LEU A 102 2.63 6.24 12.68
CA LEU A 102 3.80 5.45 13.14
C LEU A 102 3.40 4.45 14.23
N ALA A 103 2.52 4.83 15.16
CA ALA A 103 2.06 3.95 16.23
C ALA A 103 1.25 2.75 15.70
N ILE A 104 0.39 2.97 14.69
CA ILE A 104 -0.34 1.89 14.02
C ILE A 104 0.64 0.98 13.28
N MET A 105 1.54 1.56 12.48
CA MET A 105 2.49 0.79 11.68
C MET A 105 3.40 -0.11 12.52
N LYS A 106 3.85 0.35 13.70
CA LYS A 106 4.66 -0.46 14.64
C LYS A 106 3.97 -1.73 15.11
N ARG A 107 2.65 -1.87 15.00
CA ARG A 107 1.92 -3.10 15.34
C ARG A 107 2.03 -4.18 14.25
N TYR A 108 2.40 -3.79 13.04
CA TYR A 108 2.36 -4.64 11.84
C TYR A 108 3.74 -5.03 11.30
N VAL A 109 4.75 -4.21 11.59
CA VAL A 109 6.16 -4.36 11.21
C VAL A 109 6.96 -5.01 12.33
#